data_AF-A0A6G2V1W4-F1
#
_entry.id   AF-A0A6G2V1W4-F1
#
_cell.length_a   1.000
_cell.length_b   1.000
_cell.length_c   1.000
_cell.angle_alpha   90.00
_cell.angle_beta   90.00
_cell.angle_gamma   90.00
#
_symmetry.space_group_name_H-M   'P 1'
#
loop_
_entity.id
_entity.type
_entity.pdbx_description
1 polymer ?
#
loop_
_entity_poly.entity_id
_entity_poly.type
_entity_poly.pdbx_seq_one_letter_code
_entity_poly.pdbx_strand_id
1 'polypeptide(L)' 'MGINATEGDPFGTARLRRGVLAAWGAGPARFREDANAEEDLALGGYRDRLVVELAQNAADAAARAGTPGRLRLT' A
#
# COMPACT_ATOMS: atom_id res chain seq x y z
N MET A 1 18.06 -15.89 17.96
CA MET A 1 16.85 -16.22 17.20
C MET A 1 16.72 -15.15 16.13
N GLY A 2 17.24 -15.42 14.93
CA GLY A 2 17.35 -14.42 13.86
C GLY A 2 16.02 -14.30 13.14
N ILE A 3 15.48 -13.07 13.08
CA ILE A 3 14.27 -12.76 12.33
C ILE A 3 14.57 -13.08 10.87
N ASN A 4 13.90 -14.11 10.37
CA ASN A 4 14.07 -14.54 8.99
C ASN A 4 13.47 -13.44 8.10
N ALA A 5 14.11 -13.09 6.98
CA ALA A 5 13.62 -11.99 6.13
C ALA A 5 12.19 -12.22 5.58
N THR A 6 11.70 -13.47 5.63
CA THR A 6 10.31 -13.86 5.36
C THR A 6 9.33 -13.48 6.48
N GLU A 7 9.79 -13.36 7.72
CA GLU A 7 8.98 -12.99 8.89
C GLU A 7 8.61 -11.49 8.88
N GLY A 8 9.46 -10.64 8.26
CA GLY A 8 9.25 -9.19 8.13
C GLY A 8 8.60 -8.73 6.82
N ASP A 9 8.58 -9.56 5.77
CA ASP A 9 7.96 -9.24 4.47
C ASP A 9 7.04 -10.37 3.98
N PRO A 10 5.94 -10.66 4.71
CA PRO A 10 5.05 -11.78 4.39
C PRO A 10 4.38 -11.65 3.00
N PHE A 11 4.35 -10.44 2.45
CA PHE A 11 3.75 -10.16 1.14
C PHE A 11 4.80 -10.04 0.01
N GLY A 12 6.09 -10.21 0.31
CA GLY A 12 7.16 -10.09 -0.70
C GLY A 12 7.23 -8.71 -1.36
N THR A 13 6.86 -7.66 -0.63
CA THR A 13 6.83 -6.26 -1.08
C THR A 13 8.18 -5.80 -1.60
N ALA A 14 9.30 -6.29 -1.04
CA ALA A 14 10.63 -5.96 -1.52
C ALA A 14 10.89 -6.49 -2.94
N ARG A 15 10.39 -7.69 -3.26
CA ARG A 15 10.50 -8.28 -4.61
C ARG A 15 9.61 -7.52 -5.60
N LEU A 16 8.38 -7.21 -5.20
CA LEU A 16 7.43 -6.45 -6.02
C LEU A 16 7.97 -5.06 -6.35
N ARG A 17 8.49 -4.33 -5.36
CA ARG A 17 9.09 -3.01 -5.55
C ARG A 17 10.22 -3.04 -6.57
N ARG A 18 11.13 -4.01 -6.48
CA ARG A 18 12.22 -4.14 -7.46
C ARG A 18 11.70 -4.37 -8.88
N GLY A 19 10.69 -5.22 -9.04
CA GLY A 19 10.08 -5.49 -10.36
C GLY A 19 9.44 -4.25 -10.98
N VAL A 20 8.67 -3.49 -10.19
CA VAL A 20 8.03 -2.25 -10.66
C VAL A 20 9.07 -1.21 -11.09
N LEU A 21 10.08 -0.96 -10.26
CA LEU A 21 11.14 0.01 -10.59
C LEU A 21 11.93 -0.41 -11.84
N ALA A 22 12.20 -1.70 -12.01
CA ALA A 22 12.86 -2.21 -13.21
C ALA A 22 11.99 -2.01 -14.47
N ALA A 23 10.68 -2.27 -14.38
CA ALA A 23 9.74 -2.07 -15.48
C ALA A 23 9.62 -0.59 -15.87
N TRP A 24 9.54 0.31 -14.89
CA TRP A 24 9.51 1.75 -15.12
C TRP A 24 10.82 2.26 -15.75
N GLY A 25 11.97 1.78 -15.28
CA GLY A 25 13.28 2.12 -15.85
C GLY A 25 13.45 1.62 -17.28
N ALA A 26 12.88 0.46 -17.62
CA ALA A 26 12.91 -0.10 -18.96
C ALA A 26 11.91 0.56 -19.93
N GLY A 27 10.85 1.20 -19.42
CA GLY A 27 9.79 1.77 -20.24
C GLY A 27 9.13 3.00 -19.60
N PRO A 28 9.53 4.23 -20.00
CA PRO A 28 8.93 5.47 -19.49
C PRO A 28 7.42 5.60 -19.70
N ALA A 29 6.89 4.99 -20.77
CA ALA A 29 5.44 4.94 -21.01
C ALA A 29 4.71 4.16 -19.91
N ARG A 30 5.30 3.03 -19.45
CA ARG A 30 4.72 2.21 -18.40
C ARG A 30 4.61 2.95 -17.08
N PHE A 31 5.63 3.74 -16.74
CA PHE A 31 5.58 4.62 -15.58
C PHE A 31 4.40 5.60 -15.67
N ARG A 32 4.20 6.21 -16.84
CA ARG A 32 3.10 7.18 -17.02
C ARG A 32 1.72 6.51 -16.96
N GLU A 33 1.57 5.33 -17.55
CA GLU A 33 0.33 4.56 -17.47
C GLU A 33 -0.03 4.20 -16.03
N ASP A 34 0.94 3.69 -15.25
CA ASP A 34 0.71 3.31 -13.85
C ASP A 34 0.40 4.56 -12.99
N ALA A 35 1.07 5.70 -13.25
CA ALA A 35 0.79 6.97 -12.56
C ALA A 35 -0.60 7.52 -12.89
N ASN A 36 -1.03 7.48 -14.16
CA ASN A 36 -2.37 7.90 -14.55
C ASN A 36 -3.44 7.00 -13.90
N ALA A 37 -3.22 5.69 -13.84
CA ALA A 37 -4.13 4.77 -13.19
C ALA A 37 -4.26 5.06 -11.68
N GLU A 38 -3.17 5.45 -11.02
CA GLU A 38 -3.19 5.87 -9.62
C GLU A 38 -3.97 7.18 -9.43
N GLU A 39 -3.76 8.17 -10.30
CA GLU A 39 -4.51 9.44 -10.27
C GLU A 39 -6.01 9.22 -10.53
N ASP A 40 -6.38 8.39 -11.51
CA ASP A 40 -7.76 8.02 -11.79
C ASP A 40 -8.42 7.30 -10.61
N LEU A 41 -7.69 6.43 -9.91
CA LEU A 41 -8.18 5.78 -8.69
C LEU A 41 -8.38 6.78 -7.55
N ALA A 42 -7.45 7.72 -7.36
CA ALA A 42 -7.53 8.76 -6.34
C ALA A 42 -8.68 9.75 -6.60
N LEU A 43 -8.88 10.13 -7.86
CA LEU A 43 -9.91 11.09 -8.29
C LEU A 43 -11.28 10.45 -8.58
N GLY A 44 -11.33 9.13 -8.76
CA GLY A 44 -12.53 8.35 -9.01
C GLY A 44 -12.85 7.44 -7.84
N GLY A 45 -12.29 6.22 -7.86
CA GLY A 45 -12.68 5.10 -6.98
C GLY A 45 -12.52 5.34 -5.48
N TYR A 46 -11.57 6.19 -5.09
CA TYR A 46 -11.25 6.50 -3.69
C TYR A 46 -11.53 7.94 -3.26
N ARG A 47 -12.02 8.78 -4.19
CA ARG A 47 -12.24 10.19 -3.91
C ARG A 47 -13.20 10.32 -2.72
N ASP A 48 -12.72 11.03 -1.70
CA ASP A 48 -13.39 11.26 -0.42
C ASP A 48 -13.52 10.05 0.53
N ARG A 49 -13.07 8.85 0.12
CA ARG A 49 -13.20 7.63 0.92
C ARG A 49 -11.88 7.01 1.36
N LEU A 50 -10.77 7.30 0.68
CA LEU A 50 -9.48 6.67 0.95
C LEU A 50 -9.10 6.68 2.45
N VAL A 51 -9.20 7.85 3.08
CA VAL A 51 -8.84 8.02 4.50
C VAL A 51 -9.77 7.19 5.40
N VAL A 52 -11.06 7.14 5.09
CA VAL A 52 -12.06 6.38 5.84
C VAL A 52 -11.82 4.87 5.70
N GLU A 53 -11.59 4.39 4.49
CA GLU A 53 -11.32 2.98 4.19
C GLU A 53 -10.03 2.51 4.88
N LEU A 54 -8.97 3.33 4.85
CA LEU A 54 -7.72 3.01 5.55
C LEU A 54 -7.89 3.01 7.08
N ALA A 55 -8.65 3.98 7.62
CA ALA A 55 -8.96 4.02 9.04
C ALA A 55 -9.78 2.79 9.46
N GLN A 56 -10.74 2.36 8.64
CA GLN A 56 -11.54 1.17 8.90
C GLN A 56 -10.69 -0.11 8.87
N ASN A 57 -9.86 -0.29 7.83
CA ASN A 57 -8.95 -1.43 7.76
C ASN A 57 -8.02 -1.52 8.98
N ALA A 58 -7.52 -0.37 9.46
CA ALA A 58 -6.69 -0.30 10.66
C ALA A 58 -7.49 -0.63 11.93
N ALA A 59 -8.71 -0.12 12.06
CA ALA A 59 -9.60 -0.42 13.18
C ALA A 59 -9.95 -1.92 13.23
N ASP A 60 -10.29 -2.51 12.09
CA ASP A 60 -10.59 -3.93 11.97
C ASP A 60 -9.39 -4.82 12.33
N ALA A 61 -8.18 -4.41 11.93
CA ALA A 61 -6.95 -5.09 12.31
C ALA A 61 -6.69 -5.01 13.83
N ALA A 62 -6.87 -3.83 14.43
CA ALA A 62 -6.71 -3.62 15.86
C ALA A 62 -7.74 -4.43 16.67
N ALA A 63 -8.99 -4.48 16.22
CA ALA A 63 -10.05 -5.29 16.81
C ALA A 63 -9.72 -6.79 16.75
N ARG A 64 -9.26 -7.29 15.60
CA ARG A 64 -8.80 -8.68 15.45
C ARG A 64 -7.60 -9.01 16.36
N ALA A 65 -6.72 -8.05 16.61
CA ALA A 65 -5.58 -8.20 17.49
C ALA A 65 -5.89 -7.99 18.99
N GLY A 66 -7.09 -7.51 19.33
CA GLY A 66 -7.46 -7.19 20.71
C GLY A 66 -6.70 -5.99 21.30
N THR A 67 -6.18 -5.08 20.46
CA THR A 67 -5.38 -3.93 20.88
C THR A 67 -6.08 -2.61 20.54
N PRO A 68 -5.89 -1.52 21.31
CA PRO A 68 -6.44 -0.21 20.95
C PRO A 68 -5.87 0.32 19.62
N GLY A 69 -6.76 0.76 18.72
CA GLY A 69 -6.37 1.50 17.51
C GLY A 69 -6.09 2.98 17.81
N ARG A 70 -5.08 3.56 17.17
CA ARG A 70 -4.81 5.02 17.22
C ARG A 70 -4.65 5.57 15.80
N LEU A 71 -5.46 6.56 15.46
CA LEU A 71 -5.34 7.33 14.23
C LEU A 71 -4.87 8.74 14.55
N ARG A 72 -3.85 9.23 13.83
CA ARG A 72 -3.39 10.62 13.90
C ARG A 72 -3.52 11.24 12.53
N LEU A 73 -4.22 12.37 12.45
CA LEU A 73 -4.33 13.21 11.25
C LEU A 73 -3.57 14.52 11.52
N THR A 74 -2.84 15.02 10.53
CA THR A 74 -2.06 16.27 10.60
C THR A 74 -2.19 17.05 9.31
#